data_AF-A0A5C7MP03-F1
#
_entry.id   AF-A0A5C7MP03-F1
#
_cell.length_a   1.000
_cell.length_b   1.000
_cell.length_c   1.000
_cell.angle_alpha   90.00
_cell.angle_beta   90.00
_cell.angle_gamma   90.00
#
_symmetry.space_group_name_H-M   'P 1'
#
loop_
_entity.id
_entity.type
_entity.pdbx_description
1 polymer ?
#
loop_
_entity_poly.entity_id
_entity_poly.type
_entity_poly.pdbx_seq_one_letter_code
_entity_poly.pdbx_strand_id
1 'polypeptide(L)'
;MQDMQTRKRSAMLVSLLSTVMAGVLLVSGCSKSEAPSAPLPDAAALLKQSADTTRGQQSVHLVLTVNGKIAKLTVTKLTGDMTLTPAVAGQGKANLSVGGMGVQDAPFVVYDNHLYASLSSGGPLSDFGPADAIYDISAILRPETGLANILDNFTDAKAVGREDINGVKTVKVTGTVSAEAVNKIA
;
A
#
# COMPACT_ATOMS: atom_id res chain seq x y z
N MET A 1 40.12 62.19 0.91
CA MET A 1 39.98 61.48 2.19
C MET A 1 39.56 60.05 1.82
N GLN A 2 40.47 59.10 1.55
CA GLN A 2 41.27 58.31 2.53
C GLN A 2 40.34 57.86 3.67
N ASP A 3 40.04 56.58 3.90
CA ASP A 3 40.83 55.33 3.88
C ASP A 3 39.93 54.13 3.51
N MET A 4 40.33 53.14 2.70
CA MET A 4 41.23 52.02 2.98
C MET A 4 40.87 51.21 4.24
N GLN A 5 40.09 50.13 4.08
CA GLN A 5 40.27 48.89 4.86
C GLN A 5 39.83 47.65 4.06
N THR A 6 40.86 47.00 3.54
CA THR A 6 41.03 45.59 3.14
C THR A 6 40.31 44.53 3.98
N ARG A 7 39.76 43.49 3.31
CA ARG A 7 39.89 42.09 3.78
C ARG A 7 39.72 41.05 2.66
N LYS A 8 40.88 40.53 2.20
CA LYS A 8 41.25 39.13 1.86
C LYS A 8 40.18 38.29 1.13
N ARG A 9 40.26 37.95 -0.17
CA ARG A 9 41.25 37.18 -0.96
C ARG A 9 41.74 35.87 -0.31
N SER A 10 41.15 34.76 -0.75
CA SER A 10 41.73 33.40 -0.87
C SER A 10 41.13 32.80 -2.16
N ALA A 11 41.80 32.87 -3.32
CA ALA A 11 42.78 31.88 -3.81
C ALA A 11 42.18 30.45 -3.78
N MET A 12 41.51 30.00 -4.85
CA MET A 12 42.09 29.32 -6.02
C MET A 12 42.74 27.97 -5.65
N LEU A 13 42.16 26.86 -6.14
CA LEU A 13 42.92 25.72 -6.64
C LEU A 13 42.04 24.82 -7.51
N VAL A 14 42.45 24.79 -8.78
CA VAL A 14 42.07 23.90 -9.87
C VAL A 14 42.57 22.49 -9.54
N SER A 15 41.75 21.48 -9.83
CA SER A 15 42.23 20.12 -10.13
C SER A 15 41.35 19.49 -11.19
N LEU A 16 41.82 19.57 -12.44
CA LEU A 16 41.48 18.63 -13.50
C LEU A 16 42.17 17.30 -13.15
N LEU A 17 41.42 16.19 -13.13
CA LEU A 17 41.99 14.91 -13.49
C LEU A 17 41.02 14.13 -14.38
N SER A 18 41.38 14.12 -15.66
CA SER A 18 40.79 13.37 -16.74
C SER A 18 41.14 11.89 -16.58
N THR A 19 40.15 11.00 -16.53
CA THR A 19 40.34 9.56 -16.78
C THR A 19 39.53 9.17 -18.01
N VAL A 20 40.25 9.04 -19.11
CA VAL A 20 39.84 8.35 -20.34
C VAL A 20 39.72 6.86 -20.00
N MET A 21 38.54 6.27 -20.16
CA MET A 21 38.38 4.82 -20.15
C MET A 21 38.02 4.37 -21.56
N ALA A 22 38.97 3.72 -22.22
CA ALA A 22 38.85 3.17 -23.56
C ALA A 22 37.79 2.06 -23.61
N GLY A 23 37.01 2.05 -24.68
CA GLY A 23 36.00 1.05 -24.95
C GLY A 23 36.57 -0.29 -25.38
N VAL A 24 35.86 -1.36 -25.01
CA VAL A 24 35.85 -2.62 -25.76
C VAL A 24 34.41 -2.84 -26.22
N LEU A 25 34.17 -2.61 -27.51
CA LEU A 25 32.93 -2.98 -28.19
C LEU A 25 32.99 -4.48 -28.48
N LEU A 26 32.45 -5.30 -27.57
CA LEU A 26 32.09 -6.67 -27.92
C LEU A 26 30.69 -6.65 -28.52
N VAL A 27 30.63 -6.67 -29.85
CA VAL A 27 29.42 -7.07 -30.59
C VAL A 27 29.27 -8.58 -30.40
N SER A 28 28.43 -8.98 -29.45
CA SER A 28 28.01 -10.37 -29.29
C SER A 28 26.48 -10.43 -29.28
N GLY A 29 25.95 -10.97 -30.38
CA GLY A 29 24.65 -11.62 -30.57
C GLY A 29 23.46 -11.20 -29.69
N CYS A 30 22.43 -10.65 -30.36
CA CYS A 30 21.05 -10.64 -29.86
C CYS A 30 20.51 -12.07 -29.67
N SER A 31 20.84 -12.68 -28.55
CA SER A 31 19.95 -13.61 -27.87
C SER A 31 19.55 -12.93 -26.58
N LYS A 32 18.24 -12.69 -26.38
CA LYS A 32 17.69 -12.26 -25.09
C LYS A 32 17.97 -13.36 -24.06
N SER A 33 19.18 -13.37 -23.52
CA SER A 33 19.50 -14.08 -22.31
C SER A 33 18.99 -13.19 -21.18
N GLU A 34 17.86 -13.56 -20.59
CA GLU A 34 17.43 -12.98 -19.31
C GLU A 34 18.62 -13.02 -18.35
N ALA A 35 19.05 -11.84 -17.89
CA ALA A 35 20.02 -11.77 -16.82
C ALA A 35 19.50 -12.61 -15.64
N PRO A 36 20.35 -13.39 -14.96
CA PRO A 36 19.93 -14.13 -13.77
C PRO A 36 19.19 -13.19 -12.84
N SER A 37 17.94 -13.53 -12.48
CA SER A 37 17.17 -12.68 -11.56
C SER A 37 17.98 -12.49 -10.29
N ALA A 38 18.16 -11.24 -9.86
CA ALA A 38 18.88 -10.93 -8.63
C ALA A 38 18.37 -11.80 -7.46
N PRO A 39 19.21 -12.16 -6.48
CA PRO A 39 18.77 -12.92 -5.30
C PRO A 39 17.51 -12.29 -4.68
N LEU A 40 16.60 -13.13 -4.18
CA LEU A 40 15.44 -12.62 -3.44
C LEU A 40 15.93 -11.91 -2.17
N PRO A 41 15.33 -10.78 -1.76
CA PRO A 41 15.73 -10.08 -0.55
C PRO A 41 15.34 -10.86 0.70
N ASP A 42 15.91 -10.47 1.84
CA ASP A 42 15.50 -10.97 3.15
C ASP A 42 14.04 -10.59 3.43
N ALA A 43 13.22 -11.58 3.76
CA ALA A 43 11.78 -11.39 3.94
C ALA A 43 11.45 -10.60 5.21
N ALA A 44 12.17 -10.86 6.31
CA ALA A 44 11.92 -10.19 7.58
C ALA A 44 12.24 -8.69 7.49
N ALA A 45 13.38 -8.32 6.91
CA ALA A 45 13.76 -6.94 6.67
C ALA A 45 12.76 -6.23 5.74
N LEU A 46 12.30 -6.90 4.68
CA LEU A 46 11.32 -6.34 3.75
C LEU A 46 9.96 -6.10 4.42
N LEU A 47 9.48 -7.05 5.22
CA LEU A 47 8.23 -6.91 5.97
C LEU A 47 8.31 -5.79 6.98
N LYS A 48 9.42 -5.69 7.73
CA LYS A 48 9.68 -4.58 8.67
C LYS A 48 9.62 -3.22 7.98
N GLN A 49 10.30 -3.06 6.85
CA GLN A 49 10.29 -1.81 6.07
C GLN A 49 8.89 -1.51 5.51
N SER A 50 8.17 -2.54 5.08
CA SER A 50 6.79 -2.42 4.59
C SER A 50 5.86 -1.95 5.70
N ALA A 51 5.92 -2.56 6.89
CA ALA A 51 5.15 -2.16 8.06
C ALA A 51 5.42 -0.70 8.45
N ASP A 52 6.69 -0.29 8.49
CA ASP A 52 7.09 1.08 8.80
C ASP A 52 6.55 2.09 7.78
N THR A 53 6.56 1.74 6.50
CA THR A 53 5.99 2.57 5.43
C THR A 53 4.47 2.63 5.49
N THR A 54 3.81 1.50 5.73
CA THR A 54 2.34 1.38 5.83
C THR A 54 1.80 2.14 7.03
N ARG A 55 2.51 2.14 8.16
CA ARG A 55 2.13 2.85 9.38
C ARG A 55 1.96 4.36 9.19
N GLY A 56 2.70 4.94 8.25
CA GLY A 56 2.63 6.36 7.93
C GLY A 56 1.51 6.75 6.95
N GLN A 57 0.82 5.80 6.33
CA GLN A 57 -0.17 6.10 5.31
C GLN A 57 -1.44 6.69 5.91
N GLN A 58 -1.90 7.80 5.34
CA GLN A 58 -3.14 8.47 5.74
C GLN A 58 -4.31 8.19 4.80
N SER A 59 -4.03 7.67 3.60
CA SER A 59 -5.04 7.40 2.58
C SER A 59 -4.62 6.22 1.71
N VAL A 60 -5.58 5.48 1.17
CA VAL A 60 -5.31 4.35 0.28
C VAL A 60 -6.46 4.13 -0.70
N HIS A 61 -6.13 3.65 -1.89
CA HIS A 61 -7.08 2.99 -2.78
C HIS A 61 -7.05 1.48 -2.52
N LEU A 62 -8.19 0.89 -2.19
CA LEU A 62 -8.30 -0.51 -1.81
C LEU A 62 -9.13 -1.29 -2.82
N VAL A 63 -8.63 -2.46 -3.20
CA VAL A 63 -9.41 -3.52 -3.86
C VAL A 63 -9.40 -4.74 -2.94
N LEU A 64 -10.52 -5.02 -2.28
CA LEU A 64 -10.73 -6.19 -1.44
C LEU A 64 -11.52 -7.24 -2.23
N THR A 65 -11.10 -8.49 -2.17
CA THR A 65 -11.83 -9.63 -2.75
C THR A 65 -11.82 -10.78 -1.76
N VAL A 66 -13.00 -11.34 -1.48
CA VAL A 66 -13.18 -12.50 -0.63
C VAL A 66 -13.32 -13.72 -1.51
N ASN A 67 -12.35 -14.63 -1.44
CA ASN A 67 -12.42 -15.92 -2.13
C ASN A 67 -13.14 -16.95 -1.25
N GLY A 68 -14.24 -17.51 -1.75
CA GLY A 68 -15.05 -18.48 -1.00
C GLY A 68 -16.08 -17.81 -0.09
N LYS A 69 -16.36 -18.42 1.07
CA LYS A 69 -17.33 -17.92 2.05
C LYS A 69 -16.68 -17.80 3.42
N ILE A 70 -16.70 -16.61 3.99
CA ILE A 70 -16.26 -16.35 5.37
C ILE A 70 -17.52 -16.10 6.21
N ALA A 71 -17.67 -16.84 7.31
CA ALA A 71 -18.83 -16.69 8.18
C ALA A 71 -18.92 -15.24 8.70
N LYS A 72 -20.13 -14.68 8.70
CA LYS A 72 -20.45 -13.30 9.12
C LYS A 72 -19.89 -12.18 8.23
N LEU A 73 -19.15 -12.50 7.17
CA LEU A 73 -18.69 -11.51 6.19
C LEU A 73 -19.61 -11.50 4.97
N THR A 74 -20.36 -10.42 4.80
CA THR A 74 -21.30 -10.26 3.67
C THR A 74 -20.63 -9.64 2.45
N VAL A 75 -19.59 -8.83 2.63
CA VAL A 75 -18.82 -8.27 1.51
C VAL A 75 -18.06 -9.37 0.76
N THR A 76 -18.19 -9.38 -0.56
CA THR A 76 -17.48 -10.32 -1.45
C THR A 76 -16.43 -9.61 -2.29
N LYS A 77 -16.67 -8.35 -2.63
CA LYS A 77 -15.71 -7.46 -3.28
C LYS A 77 -15.93 -6.04 -2.79
N LEU A 78 -14.87 -5.26 -2.66
CA LEU A 78 -14.94 -3.83 -2.42
C LEU A 78 -13.85 -3.14 -3.25
N THR A 79 -14.20 -2.00 -3.83
CA THR A 79 -13.24 -1.11 -4.49
C THR A 79 -13.55 0.31 -4.08
N GLY A 80 -12.58 1.03 -3.55
CA GLY A 80 -12.82 2.37 -3.06
C GLY A 80 -11.58 3.06 -2.54
N ASP A 81 -11.76 4.33 -2.21
CA ASP A 81 -10.74 5.18 -1.62
C ASP A 81 -11.11 5.49 -0.18
N MET A 82 -10.11 5.66 0.67
CA MET A 82 -10.31 6.12 2.03
C MET A 82 -9.21 7.07 2.49
N THR A 83 -9.53 7.88 3.48
CA THR A 83 -8.59 8.78 4.15
C THR A 83 -8.88 8.83 5.66
N LEU A 84 -7.84 9.07 6.44
CA LEU A 84 -7.89 9.40 7.87
C LEU A 84 -7.83 10.92 8.12
N THR A 85 -7.43 11.69 7.11
CA THR A 85 -7.17 13.14 7.23
C THR A 85 -7.92 13.94 6.16
N PRO A 86 -8.53 15.09 6.50
CA PRO A 86 -8.60 15.71 7.84
C PRO A 86 -9.54 14.99 8.81
N ALA A 87 -10.35 14.06 8.33
CA ALA A 87 -11.21 13.18 9.11
C ALA A 87 -11.35 11.83 8.39
N VAL A 88 -11.85 10.82 9.11
CA VAL A 88 -12.14 9.51 8.53
C VAL A 88 -13.25 9.65 7.49
N ALA A 89 -12.94 9.28 6.25
CA ALA A 89 -13.89 9.25 5.16
C ALA A 89 -13.51 8.18 4.14
N GLY A 90 -14.49 7.71 3.37
CA GLY A 90 -14.25 6.79 2.27
C GLY A 90 -15.40 6.74 1.30
N GLN A 91 -15.15 6.26 0.09
CA GLN A 91 -16.18 6.06 -0.91
C GLN A 91 -15.80 4.94 -1.87
N GLY A 92 -16.79 4.30 -2.46
CA GLY A 92 -16.51 3.25 -3.43
C GLY A 92 -17.74 2.45 -3.79
N LYS A 93 -17.50 1.21 -4.19
CA LYS A 93 -18.52 0.22 -4.51
C LYS A 93 -18.22 -1.09 -3.80
N ALA A 94 -19.27 -1.77 -3.37
CA ALA A 94 -19.19 -3.07 -2.75
C ALA A 94 -20.13 -4.08 -3.44
N ASN A 95 -19.67 -5.32 -3.53
CA ASN A 95 -20.51 -6.47 -3.78
C ASN A 95 -20.81 -7.14 -2.45
N LEU A 96 -22.09 -7.43 -2.21
CA LEU A 96 -22.59 -7.98 -0.95
C LEU A 96 -23.35 -9.28 -1.22
N SER A 97 -23.29 -10.21 -0.26
CA SER A 97 -24.11 -11.40 -0.19
C SER A 97 -25.01 -11.28 1.03
N VAL A 98 -26.29 -10.97 0.81
CA VAL A 98 -27.28 -10.72 1.88
C VAL A 98 -28.45 -11.67 1.68
N GLY A 99 -28.76 -12.50 2.68
CA GLY A 99 -29.89 -13.44 2.60
C GLY A 99 -29.78 -14.46 1.45
N GLY A 100 -28.56 -14.77 0.99
CA GLY A 100 -28.32 -15.63 -0.17
C GLY A 100 -28.49 -14.95 -1.54
N MET A 101 -28.86 -13.66 -1.56
CA MET A 101 -28.95 -12.83 -2.76
C MET A 101 -27.70 -11.95 -2.89
N GLY A 102 -27.24 -11.75 -4.12
CA GLY A 102 -26.12 -10.87 -4.42
C GLY A 102 -26.57 -9.45 -4.72
N VAL A 103 -25.96 -8.46 -4.07
CA VAL A 103 -26.02 -7.05 -4.46
C VAL A 103 -24.69 -6.70 -5.10
N GLN A 104 -24.73 -6.19 -6.33
CA GLN A 104 -23.52 -5.89 -7.11
C GLN A 104 -23.33 -4.38 -7.22
N ASP A 105 -22.07 -3.95 -7.14
CA ASP A 105 -21.65 -2.57 -7.38
C ASP A 105 -22.42 -1.52 -6.56
N ALA A 106 -22.85 -1.88 -5.33
CA ALA A 106 -23.56 -0.98 -4.43
C ALA A 106 -22.65 0.19 -4.06
N PRO A 107 -22.98 1.44 -4.45
CA PRO A 107 -22.17 2.60 -4.09
C PRO A 107 -22.30 2.82 -2.59
N PHE A 108 -21.19 3.23 -1.97
CA PHE A 108 -21.16 3.65 -0.58
C PHE A 108 -20.31 4.90 -0.39
N VAL A 109 -20.62 5.65 0.67
CA VAL A 109 -19.86 6.77 1.19
C VAL A 109 -19.83 6.65 2.71
N VAL A 110 -18.66 6.76 3.32
CA VAL A 110 -18.50 6.98 4.75
C VAL A 110 -18.07 8.42 4.95
N TYR A 111 -18.88 9.17 5.68
CA TYR A 111 -18.61 10.57 5.99
C TYR A 111 -19.24 10.93 7.34
N ASP A 112 -18.52 11.68 8.17
CA ASP A 112 -18.98 12.10 9.51
C ASP A 112 -19.48 10.93 10.38
N ASN A 113 -18.73 9.82 10.35
CA ASN A 113 -19.09 8.54 10.99
C ASN A 113 -20.43 7.93 10.52
N HIS A 114 -20.99 8.32 9.39
CA HIS A 114 -22.19 7.69 8.83
C HIS A 114 -21.87 6.88 7.58
N LEU A 115 -22.48 5.70 7.45
CA LEU A 115 -22.47 4.91 6.22
C LEU A 115 -23.69 5.27 5.37
N TYR A 116 -23.44 5.83 4.19
CA TYR A 116 -24.44 6.02 3.15
C TYR A 116 -24.25 4.97 2.07
N ALA A 117 -25.30 4.26 1.65
CA ALA A 117 -25.19 3.27 0.58
C ALA A 117 -26.47 3.16 -0.27
N SER A 118 -26.34 2.64 -1.49
CA SER A 118 -27.51 2.23 -2.29
C SER A 118 -27.47 0.73 -2.55
N LEU A 119 -28.48 0.02 -2.02
CA LEU A 119 -28.65 -1.42 -2.26
C LEU A 119 -29.41 -1.73 -3.56
N SER A 120 -29.99 -0.70 -4.19
CA SER A 120 -30.57 -0.80 -5.53
C SER A 120 -29.64 -0.14 -6.55
N SER A 121 -29.49 -0.78 -7.71
CA SER A 121 -28.69 -0.23 -8.79
C SER A 121 -29.25 1.11 -9.25
N GLY A 122 -28.44 2.17 -9.18
CA GLY A 122 -28.84 3.54 -9.56
C GLY A 122 -29.79 4.24 -8.58
N GLY A 123 -30.07 3.66 -7.42
CA GLY A 123 -30.91 4.28 -6.37
C GLY A 123 -30.19 5.40 -5.60
N PRO A 124 -30.95 6.21 -4.83
CA PRO A 124 -30.37 7.20 -3.94
C PRO A 124 -29.62 6.53 -2.78
N LEU A 125 -28.59 7.21 -2.28
CA LEU A 125 -27.90 6.78 -1.06
C LEU A 125 -28.87 6.92 0.14
N SER A 126 -29.02 5.84 0.88
CA SER A 126 -29.72 5.81 2.16
C SER A 126 -28.70 5.84 3.30
N ASP A 127 -29.05 6.49 4.41
CA ASP A 127 -28.25 6.50 5.62
C ASP A 127 -28.48 5.20 6.42
N PHE A 128 -27.40 4.45 6.67
CA PHE A 128 -27.39 3.22 7.45
C PHE A 128 -26.92 3.44 8.89
N GLY A 129 -26.71 4.69 9.29
CA GLY A 129 -26.29 5.08 10.64
C GLY A 129 -24.78 4.99 10.85
N PRO A 130 -24.33 4.85 12.11
CA PRO A 130 -22.92 4.88 12.47
C PRO A 130 -22.09 3.84 11.70
N ALA A 131 -21.06 4.29 10.99
CA ALA A 131 -20.19 3.43 10.20
C ALA A 131 -19.41 2.46 11.09
N ASP A 132 -18.93 2.91 12.25
CA ASP A 132 -18.23 2.10 13.25
C ASP A 132 -19.07 0.96 13.85
N ALA A 133 -20.40 1.07 13.84
CA ALA A 133 -21.31 -0.01 14.25
C ALA A 133 -21.40 -1.14 13.21
N ILE A 134 -20.97 -0.88 11.96
CA ILE A 134 -20.92 -1.86 10.87
C ILE A 134 -19.48 -2.32 10.65
N TYR A 135 -18.60 -1.38 10.33
CA TYR A 135 -17.15 -1.54 10.25
C TYR A 135 -16.47 -0.16 10.27
N ASP A 136 -15.63 0.06 11.27
CA ASP A 136 -14.79 1.26 11.35
C ASP A 136 -13.67 1.18 10.30
N ILE A 137 -13.86 1.89 9.19
CA ILE A 137 -12.88 1.88 8.09
C ILE A 137 -11.49 2.35 8.54
N SER A 138 -11.38 3.17 9.59
CA SER A 138 -10.06 3.60 10.10
C SER A 138 -9.19 2.43 10.57
N ALA A 139 -9.79 1.28 10.91
CA ALA A 139 -9.09 0.07 11.32
C ALA A 139 -8.05 -0.40 10.30
N ILE A 140 -8.28 -0.18 9.00
CA ILE A 140 -7.38 -0.63 7.92
C ILE A 140 -6.00 0.02 8.01
N LEU A 141 -5.97 1.33 8.26
CA LEU A 141 -4.74 2.13 8.31
C LEU A 141 -4.33 2.51 9.74
N ARG A 142 -4.99 1.94 10.76
CA ARG A 142 -4.64 2.21 12.16
C ARG A 142 -3.20 1.70 12.43
N PRO A 143 -2.29 2.56 12.93
CA PRO A 143 -0.87 2.21 13.11
C PRO A 143 -0.61 0.91 13.87
N GLU A 144 -1.38 0.65 14.92
CA GLU A 144 -1.13 -0.43 15.89
C GLU A 144 -2.01 -1.67 15.68
N THR A 145 -3.07 -1.58 14.88
CA THR A 145 -4.03 -2.68 14.72
C THR A 145 -4.40 -2.98 13.27
N GLY A 146 -4.02 -2.11 12.33
CA GLY A 146 -4.33 -2.24 10.91
C GLY A 146 -3.29 -3.04 10.13
N LEU A 147 -3.14 -2.72 8.84
CA LEU A 147 -2.27 -3.45 7.92
C LEU A 147 -0.80 -3.49 8.37
N ALA A 148 -0.31 -2.42 9.00
CA ALA A 148 1.05 -2.40 9.55
C ALA A 148 1.25 -3.47 10.64
N ASN A 149 0.28 -3.65 11.52
CA ASN A 149 0.30 -4.69 12.55
C ASN A 149 0.24 -6.09 11.94
N ILE A 150 -0.51 -6.30 10.85
CA ILE A 150 -0.49 -7.59 10.13
C ILE A 150 0.91 -7.89 9.62
N LEU A 151 1.59 -6.92 9.00
CA LEU A 151 2.94 -7.06 8.46
C LEU A 151 3.98 -7.36 9.56
N ASP A 152 3.85 -6.73 10.73
CA ASP A 152 4.75 -6.96 11.88
C ASP A 152 4.53 -8.32 12.57
N ASN A 153 3.38 -8.96 12.39
CA ASN A 153 3.02 -10.22 13.06
C ASN A 153 3.15 -11.44 12.14
N PHE A 154 3.97 -11.36 11.09
CA PHE A 154 4.34 -12.51 10.27
C PHE A 154 5.37 -13.39 11.00
N THR A 155 5.10 -14.69 11.08
CA THR A 155 6.05 -15.74 11.44
C THR A 155 6.40 -16.58 10.22
N ASP A 156 7.57 -17.24 10.26
CA ASP A 156 8.06 -18.12 9.18
C ASP A 156 8.09 -17.43 7.80
N ALA A 157 8.38 -16.12 7.79
CA ALA A 157 8.38 -15.31 6.60
C ALA A 157 9.46 -15.75 5.60
N LYS A 158 9.06 -15.97 4.35
CA LYS A 158 9.96 -16.38 3.27
C LYS A 158 9.63 -15.67 1.97
N ALA A 159 10.64 -15.06 1.34
CA ALA A 159 10.54 -14.57 -0.02
C ALA A 159 10.58 -15.77 -0.97
N VAL A 160 9.55 -15.92 -1.81
CA VAL A 160 9.37 -17.08 -2.68
C VAL A 160 9.35 -16.73 -4.17
N GLY A 161 9.32 -15.44 -4.51
CA GLY A 161 9.31 -15.01 -5.90
C GLY A 161 9.15 -13.51 -6.05
N ARG A 162 9.00 -13.08 -7.30
CA ARG A 162 8.67 -11.71 -7.68
C ARG A 162 7.40 -11.71 -8.50
N GLU A 163 6.58 -10.69 -8.31
CA GLU A 163 5.33 -10.50 -9.03
C GLU A 163 5.26 -9.07 -9.57
N ASP A 164 4.35 -8.85 -10.51
CA ASP A 164 4.00 -7.52 -10.99
C ASP A 164 2.58 -7.22 -10.50
N ILE A 165 2.44 -6.19 -9.67
CA ILE A 165 1.15 -5.74 -9.16
C ILE A 165 0.95 -4.31 -9.66
N ASN A 166 0.01 -4.13 -10.59
CA ASN A 166 -0.32 -2.84 -11.19
C ASN A 166 0.90 -2.11 -11.80
N GLY A 167 1.81 -2.83 -12.45
CA GLY A 167 3.03 -2.27 -13.05
C GLY A 167 4.18 -2.07 -12.07
N VAL A 168 3.99 -2.41 -10.79
CA VAL A 168 5.03 -2.31 -9.74
C VAL A 168 5.63 -3.69 -9.50
N LYS A 169 6.97 -3.78 -9.55
CA LYS A 169 7.68 -5.02 -9.20
C LYS A 169 7.64 -5.23 -7.70
N THR A 170 7.09 -6.36 -7.28
CA THR A 170 6.94 -6.73 -5.86
C THR A 170 7.67 -8.04 -5.57
N VAL A 171 7.87 -8.32 -4.28
CA VAL A 171 8.40 -9.60 -3.80
C VAL A 171 7.26 -10.35 -3.13
N LYS A 172 7.04 -11.59 -3.57
CA LYS A 172 6.06 -12.47 -2.96
C LYS A 172 6.63 -13.06 -1.67
N VAL A 173 5.99 -12.79 -0.55
CA VAL A 173 6.34 -13.32 0.77
C VAL A 173 5.24 -14.26 1.27
N THR A 174 5.62 -15.44 1.75
CA THR A 174 4.74 -16.38 2.46
C THR A 174 5.08 -16.40 3.93
N GLY A 175 4.11 -16.69 4.79
CA GLY A 175 4.30 -16.92 6.22
C GLY A 175 2.96 -17.11 6.90
N THR A 176 2.95 -17.05 8.24
CA THR A 176 1.76 -17.18 9.07
C THR A 176 1.52 -15.89 9.84
N VAL A 177 0.27 -15.47 9.99
CA VAL A 177 -0.10 -14.32 10.84
C VAL A 177 -0.97 -14.84 11.99
N SER A 178 -0.74 -14.30 13.19
CA SER A 178 -1.52 -14.69 14.37
C SER A 178 -3.01 -14.36 14.21
N ALA A 179 -3.88 -15.21 14.74
CA ALA A 179 -5.33 -14.97 14.74
C ALA A 179 -5.67 -13.65 15.45
N GLU A 180 -4.91 -13.29 16.49
CA GLU A 180 -5.07 -12.01 17.19
C GLU A 180 -4.85 -10.81 16.25
N ALA A 181 -3.77 -10.82 15.46
CA ALA A 181 -3.50 -9.74 14.52
C ALA A 181 -4.56 -9.66 13.42
N VAL A 182 -5.00 -10.81 12.89
CA VAL A 182 -6.08 -10.88 11.88
C VAL A 182 -7.42 -10.38 12.44
N ASN A 183 -7.75 -10.71 13.69
CA ASN A 183 -9.01 -10.29 14.30
C ASN A 183 -9.04 -8.81 14.70
N LYS A 184 -7.88 -8.13 14.80
CA LYS A 184 -7.79 -6.70 15.16
C LYS A 184 -8.11 -5.75 14.01
N ILE A 185 -8.00 -6.21 12.76
CA ILE A 185 -8.33 -5.42 11.56
C ILE A 185 -9.76 -5.74 11.04
N ALA A 186 -10.36 -6.84 11.51
CA ALA A 186 -11.65 -7.36 11.06
C ALA A 186 -12.83 -6.87 11.90
#